data_AF-A0AAU1QFD1-F1
#
_entry.id   AF-A0AAU1QFD1-F1
#
_cell.length_a   1.000
_cell.length_b   1.000
_cell.length_c   1.000
_cell.angle_alpha   90.00
_cell.angle_beta   90.00
_cell.angle_gamma   90.00
#
_symmetry.space_group_name_H-M   'P 1'
#
loop_
_entity.id
_entity.type
_entity.pdbx_description
1 polymer ?
#
loop_
_entity_poly.entity_id
_entity_poly.type
_entity_poly.pdbx_seq_one_letter_code
_entity_poly.pdbx_strand_id
1 'polypeptide(L)'
;MRNLRTRLAKLAVAAVVGASVVVGVPGTASAGTCTTPGCGGEIDNSSGMDVRIANNWCWGVWHSDTYYGDKLPCVDNPGSWGSYRADVELPPGDKSRNHYYYYDTDSVRAYKGCVTMWSGWGSGNTLDRRGKSSMWVKVYDWGHLNVFSIRCG
;
A
#
# COMPACT_ATOMS: atom_id res chain seq x y z
N MET A 1 -55.68 40.16 -38.14
CA MET A 1 -54.79 39.49 -39.11
C MET A 1 -54.35 38.16 -38.52
N ARG A 2 -54.53 37.07 -39.28
CA ARG A 2 -54.57 35.67 -38.82
C ARG A 2 -53.18 35.13 -38.49
N ASN A 3 -52.96 34.72 -37.24
CA ASN A 3 -51.82 33.91 -36.82
C ASN A 3 -52.12 32.44 -37.12
N LEU A 4 -51.54 31.93 -38.21
CA LEU A 4 -51.74 30.56 -38.67
C LEU A 4 -50.80 29.60 -37.93
N ARG A 5 -51.43 28.73 -37.13
CA ARG A 5 -50.89 27.47 -36.62
C ARG A 5 -50.41 26.62 -37.81
N THR A 6 -49.35 25.81 -37.65
CA THR A 6 -49.42 24.33 -37.68
C THR A 6 -48.03 23.70 -37.54
N ARG A 7 -47.94 22.92 -36.47
CA ARG A 7 -47.05 21.80 -36.11
C ARG A 7 -46.25 21.16 -37.26
N LEU A 8 -44.97 20.87 -36.99
CA LEU A 8 -44.32 19.62 -37.36
C LEU A 8 -43.26 19.28 -36.33
N ALA A 9 -43.62 18.35 -35.45
CA ALA A 9 -42.72 17.73 -34.49
C ALA A 9 -41.78 16.78 -35.24
N LYS A 10 -40.47 16.96 -35.05
CA LYS A 10 -39.48 15.90 -35.27
C LYS A 10 -38.74 15.70 -33.97
N LEU A 11 -39.17 14.67 -33.24
CA LEU A 11 -38.42 14.07 -32.13
C LEU A 11 -37.10 13.55 -32.68
N ALA A 12 -36.03 14.31 -32.48
CA ALA A 12 -34.68 13.78 -32.53
C ALA A 12 -34.31 13.39 -31.09
N VAL A 13 -34.46 12.11 -30.76
CA VAL A 13 -33.85 11.54 -29.56
C VAL A 13 -32.35 11.48 -29.85
N ALA A 14 -31.64 12.55 -29.51
CA ALA A 14 -30.19 12.52 -29.46
C ALA A 14 -29.81 11.66 -28.25
N ALA A 15 -29.37 10.43 -28.51
CA ALA A 15 -28.77 9.57 -27.51
C ALA A 15 -27.59 10.32 -26.90
N VAL A 16 -27.72 10.73 -25.63
CA VAL A 16 -26.59 11.16 -24.82
C VAL A 16 -25.76 9.91 -24.58
N VAL A 17 -24.77 9.68 -25.44
CA VAL A 17 -23.66 8.80 -25.09
C VAL A 17 -22.96 9.49 -23.94
N GLY A 18 -23.32 9.10 -22.72
CA GLY A 18 -22.58 9.47 -21.53
C GLY A 18 -21.18 8.92 -21.71
N ALA A 19 -20.26 9.77 -22.15
CA ALA A 19 -18.85 9.49 -22.04
C ALA A 19 -18.57 9.42 -20.54
N SER A 20 -18.60 8.20 -20.00
CA SER A 20 -17.98 7.90 -18.71
C SER A 20 -16.50 8.21 -18.91
N VAL A 21 -16.11 9.44 -18.62
CA VAL A 21 -14.72 9.75 -18.38
C VAL A 21 -14.40 8.95 -17.12
N VAL A 22 -13.83 7.77 -17.32
CA VAL A 22 -13.06 7.10 -16.28
C VAL A 22 -11.96 8.11 -16.00
N VAL A 23 -12.19 8.95 -14.99
CA VAL A 23 -11.14 9.77 -14.41
C VAL A 23 -10.21 8.72 -13.82
N GLY A 24 -9.19 8.32 -14.58
CA GLY A 24 -8.09 7.56 -14.04
C GLY A 24 -7.60 8.38 -12.87
N VAL A 25 -7.85 7.89 -11.66
CA VAL A 25 -7.27 8.46 -10.46
C VAL A 25 -5.78 8.49 -10.76
N PRO A 26 -5.12 9.67 -10.76
CA PRO A 26 -3.70 9.73 -11.04
C PRO A 26 -3.03 8.80 -10.03
N GLY A 27 -2.36 7.77 -10.56
CA GLY A 27 -1.49 6.97 -9.72
C GLY A 27 -0.50 7.87 -9.06
N THR A 28 -0.42 7.76 -7.75
CA THR A 28 0.74 8.18 -6.99
C THR A 28 1.95 7.64 -7.75
N ALA A 29 2.74 8.55 -8.32
CA ALA A 29 3.84 8.20 -9.19
C ALA A 29 4.73 7.20 -8.46
N SER A 30 4.80 5.97 -8.98
CA SER A 30 5.72 4.94 -8.49
C SER A 30 7.13 5.51 -8.62
N ALA A 31 7.74 5.89 -7.50
CA ALA A 31 9.18 5.82 -7.40
C ALA A 31 9.51 4.37 -7.73
N GLY A 32 10.31 4.10 -8.77
CA GLY A 32 10.53 2.77 -9.35
C GLY A 32 11.25 1.76 -8.45
N THR A 33 10.82 1.63 -7.20
CA THR A 33 11.30 0.69 -6.17
C THR A 33 10.38 -0.53 -6.08
N CYS A 34 9.08 -0.42 -6.38
CA CYS A 34 8.25 -1.61 -6.52
C CYS A 34 8.60 -2.33 -7.84
N THR A 35 9.25 -3.49 -7.73
CA THR A 35 9.70 -4.28 -8.88
C THR A 35 8.99 -5.62 -9.05
N THR A 36 8.04 -5.95 -8.17
CA THR A 36 7.25 -7.19 -8.23
C THR A 36 5.77 -6.90 -8.49
N PRO A 37 5.00 -7.82 -9.08
CA PRO A 37 3.58 -7.58 -9.30
C PRO A 37 2.82 -7.36 -7.98
N GLY A 38 2.04 -6.29 -7.91
CA GLY A 38 1.22 -5.99 -6.74
C GLY A 38 2.03 -5.63 -5.50
N CYS A 39 3.26 -5.12 -5.62
CA CYS A 39 3.90 -4.45 -4.48
C CYS A 39 3.48 -2.99 -4.42
N GLY A 40 3.86 -2.32 -3.34
CA GLY A 40 3.71 -0.89 -3.23
C GLY A 40 2.58 -0.45 -2.32
N GLY A 41 2.72 0.75 -1.77
CA GLY A 41 1.80 1.31 -0.78
C GLY A 41 2.48 2.19 0.28
N GLU A 42 1.66 2.73 1.19
CA GLU A 42 2.13 3.60 2.26
C GLU A 42 1.95 2.92 3.62
N ILE A 43 2.88 3.16 4.54
CA ILE A 43 2.79 2.71 5.92
C ILE A 43 2.80 3.92 6.85
N ASP A 44 1.78 3.99 7.71
CA ASP A 44 1.74 4.88 8.88
C ASP A 44 2.09 4.08 10.13
N ASN A 45 3.03 4.57 10.93
CA ASN A 45 3.34 3.98 12.22
C ASN A 45 2.72 4.78 13.35
N SER A 46 1.55 4.35 13.82
CA SER A 46 0.87 4.91 15.00
C SER A 46 1.05 4.04 16.26
N SER A 47 1.93 3.03 16.22
CA SER A 47 1.96 1.93 17.20
C SER A 47 2.72 2.21 18.49
N GLY A 48 3.45 3.32 18.57
CA GLY A 48 4.31 3.66 19.71
C GLY A 48 5.64 2.89 19.76
N MET A 49 5.90 1.97 18.82
CA MET A 49 7.17 1.28 18.62
C MET A 49 7.65 1.44 17.18
N ASP A 50 8.94 1.31 16.93
CA ASP A 50 9.49 1.25 15.57
C ASP A 50 8.84 0.11 14.78
N VAL A 51 8.63 0.32 13.48
CA VAL A 51 8.09 -0.68 12.55
C VAL A 51 9.10 -0.89 11.44
N ARG A 52 9.60 -2.12 11.29
CA ARG A 52 10.55 -2.43 10.24
C ARG A 52 9.82 -2.59 8.91
N ILE A 53 10.22 -1.79 7.93
CA ILE A 53 9.64 -1.75 6.58
C ILE A 53 10.73 -2.00 5.54
N ALA A 54 10.37 -2.52 4.37
CA ALA A 54 11.29 -2.69 3.26
C ALA A 54 10.70 -2.14 1.96
N ASN A 55 11.57 -1.57 1.13
CA ASN A 55 11.20 -0.95 -0.15
C ASN A 55 11.35 -1.87 -1.36
N ASN A 56 11.45 -3.17 -1.10
CA ASN A 56 11.45 -4.17 -2.14
C ASN A 56 10.92 -5.51 -1.64
N TRP A 57 9.91 -6.06 -2.31
CA TRP A 57 9.52 -7.47 -2.15
C TRP A 57 10.39 -8.37 -3.01
N CYS A 58 10.75 -9.55 -2.48
CA CYS A 58 11.75 -10.38 -3.13
C CYS A 58 11.17 -11.25 -4.23
N TRP A 59 11.76 -11.22 -5.43
CA TRP A 59 11.42 -12.14 -6.52
C TRP A 59 11.48 -13.62 -6.11
N GLY A 60 12.39 -14.04 -5.22
CA GLY A 60 12.40 -15.43 -4.74
C GLY A 60 11.11 -15.88 -4.04
N VAL A 61 10.32 -14.94 -3.52
CA VAL A 61 9.07 -15.20 -2.77
C VAL A 61 7.91 -14.34 -3.27
N TRP A 62 7.95 -13.85 -4.52
CA TRP A 62 6.96 -12.91 -5.05
C TRP A 62 5.52 -13.44 -5.06
N HIS A 63 5.38 -14.76 -5.17
CA HIS A 63 4.12 -15.50 -5.22
C HIS A 63 3.48 -15.72 -3.84
N SER A 64 4.14 -15.28 -2.77
CA SER A 64 3.60 -15.32 -1.42
C SER A 64 3.37 -13.90 -0.90
N ASP A 65 2.32 -13.76 -0.10
CA ASP A 65 2.00 -12.52 0.63
C ASP A 65 2.84 -12.38 1.90
N THR A 66 3.56 -13.44 2.28
CA THR A 66 4.29 -13.49 3.54
C THR A 66 5.64 -14.17 3.38
N TYR A 67 6.57 -13.79 4.25
CA TYR A 67 7.87 -14.45 4.36
C TYR A 67 8.26 -14.59 5.83
N TYR A 68 8.68 -15.78 6.25
CA TYR A 68 9.10 -16.03 7.62
C TYR A 68 10.61 -15.85 7.77
N GLY A 69 11.02 -14.95 8.67
CA GLY A 69 12.41 -14.65 8.93
C GLY A 69 12.61 -13.24 9.44
N ASP A 70 13.78 -12.98 10.02
CA ASP A 70 14.11 -11.66 10.57
C ASP A 70 14.54 -10.67 9.47
N LYS A 71 14.98 -11.18 8.31
CA LYS A 71 15.45 -10.39 7.17
C LYS A 71 14.93 -10.98 5.86
N LEU A 72 14.41 -10.15 4.98
CA LEU A 72 14.05 -10.54 3.61
C LEU A 72 15.32 -10.88 2.79
N PRO A 73 15.29 -11.94 1.95
CA PRO A 73 16.49 -12.43 1.26
C PRO A 73 17.05 -11.47 0.20
N CYS A 74 16.24 -10.54 -0.30
CA CYS A 74 16.64 -9.55 -1.30
C CYS A 74 17.08 -8.20 -0.71
N VAL A 75 17.08 -8.05 0.63
CA VAL A 75 17.58 -6.83 1.27
C VAL A 75 19.10 -6.84 1.28
N ASP A 76 19.69 -5.99 0.45
CA ASP A 76 21.13 -5.82 0.32
C ASP A 76 21.65 -4.68 1.20
N ASN A 77 20.81 -3.67 1.47
CA ASN A 77 21.16 -2.44 2.18
C ASN A 77 20.36 -2.31 3.50
N PRO A 78 20.67 -3.10 4.55
CA PRO A 78 19.90 -3.06 5.78
C PRO A 78 20.11 -1.74 6.54
N GLY A 79 19.04 -1.16 7.06
CA GLY A 79 19.03 0.10 7.81
C GLY A 79 19.22 1.36 6.96
N SER A 80 19.06 1.32 5.64
CA SER A 80 19.30 2.47 4.75
C SER A 80 18.03 3.14 4.26
N TRP A 81 17.86 4.42 4.59
CA TRP A 81 16.80 5.28 4.01
C TRP A 81 17.09 5.74 2.57
N GLY A 82 18.36 5.62 2.14
CA GLY A 82 18.87 6.22 0.90
C GLY A 82 19.21 5.21 -0.19
N SER A 83 18.67 3.99 -0.13
CA SER A 83 19.04 2.91 -1.04
C SER A 83 17.85 2.06 -1.44
N TYR A 84 17.87 1.54 -2.66
CA TYR A 84 16.96 0.49 -3.11
C TYR A 84 17.35 -0.87 -2.53
N ARG A 85 16.41 -1.83 -2.46
CA ARG A 85 16.60 -3.15 -1.82
C ARG A 85 17.10 -3.00 -0.38
N ALA A 86 16.43 -2.14 0.36
CA ALA A 86 16.76 -1.76 1.73
C ALA A 86 15.59 -2.06 2.67
N ASP A 87 15.92 -2.17 3.95
CA ASP A 87 14.97 -2.14 5.04
C ASP A 87 15.36 -1.08 6.08
N VAL A 88 14.41 -0.59 6.86
CA VAL A 88 14.61 0.44 7.88
C VAL A 88 13.57 0.30 8.98
N GLU A 89 13.89 0.83 10.15
CA GLU A 89 12.96 1.00 11.25
C GLU A 89 12.24 2.35 11.06
N LEU A 90 10.95 2.32 10.68
CA LEU A 90 10.09 3.50 10.60
C LEU A 90 9.69 3.93 12.02
N PRO A 91 10.08 5.13 12.48
CA PRO A 91 9.80 5.56 13.85
C PRO A 91 8.31 5.76 14.17
N PRO A 92 7.90 5.72 15.45
CA PRO A 92 6.56 6.09 15.88
C PRO A 92 6.18 7.50 15.43
N GLY A 93 4.96 7.64 14.92
CA GLY A 93 4.40 8.90 14.43
C GLY A 93 4.81 9.26 13.00
N ASP A 94 5.69 8.48 12.37
CA ASP A 94 6.17 8.75 11.01
C ASP A 94 5.41 7.94 9.96
N LYS A 95 5.59 8.33 8.69
CA LYS A 95 4.94 7.76 7.52
C LYS A 95 5.98 7.46 6.45
N SER A 96 5.88 6.28 5.83
CA SER A 96 6.84 5.84 4.81
C SER A 96 6.92 6.81 3.62
N ARG A 97 5.79 7.44 3.26
CA ARG A 97 5.69 8.45 2.19
C ARG A 97 6.56 9.69 2.36
N ASN A 98 7.03 9.97 3.58
CA ASN A 98 7.93 11.08 3.84
C ASN A 98 9.36 10.79 3.37
N HIS A 99 9.64 9.53 2.97
CA HIS A 99 10.97 9.05 2.62
C HIS A 99 10.99 8.60 1.16
N TYR A 100 11.87 9.21 0.35
CA TYR A 100 11.89 9.03 -1.10
C TYR A 100 11.90 7.56 -1.56
N TYR A 101 12.75 6.73 -0.93
CA TYR A 101 12.87 5.30 -1.27
C TYR A 101 11.79 4.42 -0.64
N TYR A 102 10.90 4.95 0.19
CA TYR A 102 9.83 4.22 0.87
C TYR A 102 8.44 4.83 0.60
N TYR A 103 8.36 5.77 -0.35
CA TYR A 103 7.09 6.25 -0.86
C TYR A 103 6.22 5.11 -1.37
N ASP A 104 6.88 4.13 -1.98
CA ASP A 104 6.29 2.86 -2.39
C ASP A 104 6.88 1.74 -1.53
N THR A 105 6.29 1.53 -0.35
CA THR A 105 6.74 0.52 0.60
C THR A 105 6.15 -0.84 0.27
N ASP A 106 7.03 -1.82 0.12
CA ASP A 106 6.65 -3.15 -0.38
C ASP A 106 6.30 -4.14 0.71
N SER A 107 6.79 -3.93 1.94
CA SER A 107 6.51 -4.85 3.04
C SER A 107 6.74 -4.28 4.43
N VAL A 108 6.10 -4.92 5.39
CA VAL A 108 6.19 -4.62 6.83
C VAL A 108 6.50 -5.89 7.62
N ARG A 109 7.31 -5.76 8.68
CA ARG A 109 7.66 -6.88 9.55
C ARG A 109 6.78 -6.90 10.82
N ALA A 110 6.18 -8.05 11.08
CA ALA A 110 5.71 -8.43 12.40
C ALA A 110 6.85 -9.12 13.17
N TYR A 111 7.30 -8.49 14.26
CA TYR A 111 8.44 -8.97 15.04
C TYR A 111 8.11 -10.26 15.80
N LYS A 112 9.07 -11.18 15.86
CA LYS A 112 9.09 -12.32 16.78
C LYS A 112 8.77 -11.87 18.21
N GLY A 113 7.91 -12.62 18.90
CA GLY A 113 7.56 -12.33 20.30
C GLY A 113 6.52 -11.23 20.48
N CYS A 114 5.97 -10.67 19.40
CA CYS A 114 5.04 -9.56 19.47
C CYS A 114 3.68 -9.89 18.86
N VAL A 115 2.65 -9.21 19.35
CA VAL A 115 1.35 -9.09 18.70
C VAL A 115 1.34 -7.73 18.01
N THR A 116 1.19 -7.74 16.68
CA THR A 116 1.09 -6.55 15.86
C THR A 116 -0.35 -6.40 15.38
N MET A 117 -0.92 -5.22 15.54
CA MET A 117 -2.23 -4.88 14.99
C MET A 117 -2.07 -3.74 13.99
N TRP A 118 -2.75 -3.88 12.85
CA TRP A 118 -2.78 -2.86 11.82
C TRP A 118 -4.13 -2.81 11.14
N SER A 119 -4.43 -1.68 10.52
CA SER A 119 -5.59 -1.50 9.65
C SER A 119 -5.12 -1.27 8.23
N GLY A 120 -5.68 -2.04 7.31
CA GLY A 120 -5.56 -1.86 5.87
C GLY A 120 -6.79 -2.52 5.23
N TRP A 121 -7.18 -2.11 4.02
CA TRP A 121 -8.24 -2.79 3.26
C TRP A 121 -9.61 -2.80 3.99
N GLY A 122 -9.93 -1.71 4.71
CA GLY A 122 -11.23 -1.53 5.38
C GLY A 122 -11.46 -2.39 6.64
N SER A 123 -10.46 -3.16 7.11
CA SER A 123 -10.59 -3.99 8.32
C SER A 123 -9.33 -3.96 9.21
N GLY A 124 -9.54 -4.15 10.51
CA GLY A 124 -8.47 -4.33 11.48
C GLY A 124 -7.95 -5.77 11.44
N ASN A 125 -6.64 -5.93 11.34
CA ASN A 125 -5.95 -7.22 11.30
C ASN A 125 -5.05 -7.36 12.53
N THR A 126 -4.89 -8.59 13.02
CA THR A 126 -4.02 -8.92 14.15
C THR A 126 -3.09 -10.06 13.76
N LEU A 127 -1.79 -9.86 13.97
CA LEU A 127 -0.77 -10.89 13.82
C LEU A 127 -0.08 -11.20 15.14
N ASP A 128 -0.20 -12.44 15.57
CA ASP A 128 0.44 -12.94 16.78
C ASP A 128 1.69 -13.78 16.45
N ARG A 129 2.86 -13.22 16.77
CA ARG A 129 4.18 -13.84 16.61
C ARG A 129 4.81 -14.25 17.95
N ARG A 130 4.05 -14.31 19.05
CA ARG A 130 4.53 -14.87 20.33
C ARG A 130 4.86 -16.35 20.16
N GLY A 131 6.04 -16.77 20.63
CA GLY A 131 6.55 -18.12 20.47
C GLY A 131 6.89 -18.53 19.01
N LYS A 132 6.89 -17.60 18.05
CA LYS A 132 7.11 -17.87 16.62
C LYS A 132 8.24 -17.00 16.05
N SER A 133 8.72 -17.29 14.85
CA SER A 133 9.68 -16.43 14.12
C SER A 133 9.08 -15.09 13.73
N SER A 134 9.89 -14.12 13.31
CA SER A 134 9.34 -12.91 12.66
C SER A 134 8.69 -13.26 11.33
N MET A 135 7.80 -12.39 10.86
CA MET A 135 7.11 -12.55 9.60
C MET A 135 7.06 -11.21 8.88
N TRP A 136 7.44 -11.19 7.62
CA TRP A 136 7.23 -10.09 6.70
C TRP A 136 5.90 -10.29 5.98
N VAL A 137 5.15 -9.21 5.83
CA VAL A 137 3.90 -9.16 5.08
C VAL A 137 4.08 -8.20 3.93
N LYS A 138 3.75 -8.68 2.73
CA LYS A 138 3.75 -7.89 1.51
C LYS A 138 2.64 -6.84 1.59
N VAL A 139 2.99 -5.61 1.26
CA VAL A 139 2.04 -4.50 1.09
C VAL A 139 1.66 -4.46 -0.38
N TYR A 140 0.36 -4.48 -0.62
CA TYR A 140 -0.21 -4.55 -1.95
C TYR A 140 -0.58 -3.17 -2.47
N ASP A 141 -0.24 -2.95 -3.75
CA ASP A 141 -0.57 -1.83 -4.62
C ASP A 141 -1.74 -0.96 -4.09
N TRP A 142 -1.48 0.32 -3.81
CA TRP A 142 -2.43 1.36 -3.34
C TRP A 142 -2.97 1.23 -1.92
N GLY A 143 -2.52 0.22 -1.18
CA GLY A 143 -2.88 0.04 0.22
C GLY A 143 -2.22 1.09 1.10
N HIS A 144 -3.02 1.77 1.92
CA HIS A 144 -2.51 2.47 3.10
C HIS A 144 -2.64 1.54 4.30
N LEU A 145 -1.51 1.16 4.90
CA LEU A 145 -1.46 0.33 6.10
C LEU A 145 -1.09 1.20 7.29
N ASN A 146 -1.95 1.24 8.31
CA ASN A 146 -1.63 1.90 9.58
C ASN A 146 -1.35 0.83 10.64
N VAL A 147 -0.11 0.74 11.11
CA VAL A 147 0.25 -0.09 12.27
C VAL A 147 -0.04 0.73 13.53
N PHE A 148 -1.03 0.32 14.32
CA PHE A 148 -1.51 1.10 15.46
C PHE A 148 -1.25 0.46 16.83
N SER A 149 -0.74 -0.77 16.86
CA SER A 149 -0.33 -1.41 18.12
C SER A 149 0.74 -2.47 17.87
N ILE A 150 1.81 -2.43 18.64
CA ILE A 150 2.78 -3.51 18.79
C ILE A 150 2.94 -3.77 20.28
N ARG A 151 2.78 -5.02 20.70
CA ARG A 151 2.98 -5.45 22.09
C ARG A 151 3.83 -6.70 22.13
N CYS A 152 4.97 -6.64 22.80
CA CYS A 152 5.90 -7.75 22.92
C CYS A 152 5.89 -8.29 24.35
N GLY A 153 5.97 -9.60 24.51
CA GLY A 153 5.92 -10.29 25.80
C GLY A 153 6.00 -11.79 25.68
#